data_AF-A0A8J5TJQ7-F1
#
_entry.id   AF-A0A8J5TJQ7-F1
#
_cell.length_a   1.000
_cell.length_b   1.000
_cell.length_c   1.000
_cell.angle_alpha   90.00
_cell.angle_beta   90.00
_cell.angle_gamma   90.00
#
_symmetry.space_group_name_H-M   'P 1'
#
loop_
_entity.id
_entity.type
_entity.pdbx_description
1 polymer ?
#
loop_
_entity_poly.entity_id
_entity_poly.type
_entity_poly.pdbx_seq_one_letter_code
_entity_poly.pdbx_strand_id
1 'polypeptide(L)'
;MEVCRIVPNQRYQKKLSESQLSNLIQLTRQSPSDREMSIHQTVEQNEYNSSKLLQAPELVYRNFRKFRPVCGQWNMKNKAGGRNTEFAVRLESLPVVSNKPTIIFGAGVTHPGALDDSSPSIASVVASDWPLVTKYNSVVRAQGHRVELIRV
;
A
#
# COMPACT_ATOMS: atom_id res chain seq x y z
N MET A 1 -9.68 26.07 -20.96
CA MET A 1 -9.25 25.41 -19.70
C MET A 1 -9.43 23.91 -19.92
N GLU A 2 -8.36 23.19 -20.26
CA GLU A 2 -8.46 21.77 -20.58
C GLU A 2 -8.42 20.94 -19.30
N VAL A 3 -9.57 20.34 -18.96
CA VAL A 3 -9.71 19.45 -17.82
C VAL A 3 -9.51 18.03 -18.34
N CYS A 4 -8.37 17.43 -18.04
CA CYS A 4 -8.13 16.02 -18.35
C CYS A 4 -8.94 15.15 -17.40
N ARG A 5 -9.91 14.40 -17.95
CA ARG A 5 -10.77 13.47 -17.22
C ARG A 5 -10.03 12.13 -17.11
N ILE A 6 -9.44 11.87 -15.95
CA ILE A 6 -8.77 10.59 -15.67
C ILE A 6 -9.86 9.53 -15.47
N VAL A 7 -9.80 8.45 -16.24
CA VAL A 7 -10.78 7.36 -16.17
C VAL A 7 -10.50 6.52 -14.91
N PRO A 8 -11.53 6.07 -14.16
CA PRO A 8 -11.34 5.16 -13.03
C PRO A 8 -10.52 3.93 -13.45
N ASN A 9 -9.46 3.62 -12.69
CA ASN A 9 -8.48 2.54 -12.96
C ASN A 9 -7.51 2.74 -14.13
N GLN A 10 -7.37 3.95 -14.67
CA GLN A 10 -6.36 4.23 -15.68
C GLN A 10 -4.93 4.11 -15.10
N ARG A 11 -4.25 3.00 -15.41
CA ARG A 11 -2.81 2.84 -15.14
C ARG A 11 -2.02 3.72 -16.10
N TYR A 12 -1.36 4.76 -15.60
CA TYR A 12 -0.41 5.55 -16.38
C TYR A 12 0.86 4.71 -16.64
N GLN A 13 0.99 4.18 -17.86
CA GLN A 13 2.16 3.39 -18.30
C GLN A 13 3.26 4.23 -18.95
N LYS A 14 3.07 5.56 -19.08
CA LYS A 14 4.09 6.43 -19.68
C LYS A 14 5.18 6.75 -18.66
N LYS A 15 6.42 6.36 -18.98
CA LYS A 15 7.62 6.75 -18.24
C LYS A 15 7.73 8.28 -18.18
N LEU A 16 8.10 8.82 -17.02
CA LEU A 16 8.43 10.25 -16.88
C LEU A 16 9.55 10.61 -17.85
N SER A 17 9.50 11.81 -18.44
CA SER A 17 10.64 12.31 -19.23
C SER A 17 11.87 12.48 -18.35
N GLU A 18 13.06 12.51 -18.94
CA GLU A 18 14.31 12.69 -18.19
C GLU A 18 14.30 13.97 -17.36
N SER A 19 13.74 15.06 -17.90
CA SER A 19 13.56 16.32 -17.18
C SER A 19 12.58 16.17 -16.00
N GLN A 20 11.44 15.51 -16.20
CA GLN A 20 10.48 15.27 -15.12
C GLN A 20 11.06 14.38 -14.01
N LEU A 21 11.82 13.35 -14.40
CA LEU A 21 12.49 12.46 -13.47
C LEU A 21 13.59 13.20 -12.69
N SER A 22 14.41 13.99 -13.38
CA SER A 22 15.46 14.80 -12.74
C SER A 22 14.87 15.81 -11.75
N ASN A 23 13.82 16.53 -12.14
CA ASN A 23 13.11 17.47 -11.25
C ASN A 23 12.51 16.75 -10.04
N LEU A 24 11.89 15.58 -10.24
CA LEU A 24 11.36 14.78 -9.14
C LEU A 24 12.47 14.34 -8.18
N ILE A 25 13.60 13.86 -8.71
CA ILE A 25 14.76 13.47 -7.90
C ILE A 25 15.28 14.66 -7.11
N GLN A 26 15.45 15.83 -7.75
CA GLN A 26 15.91 17.04 -7.06
C GLN A 26 14.93 17.49 -5.97
N LEU A 27 13.63 17.49 -6.24
CA LEU A 27 12.59 17.86 -5.26
C LEU A 27 12.48 16.88 -4.09
N THR A 28 12.75 15.60 -4.33
CA THR A 28 12.66 14.54 -3.31
C THR A 28 13.99 14.25 -2.62
N ARG A 29 15.09 14.89 -3.08
CA ARG A 29 16.41 14.73 -2.51
C ARG A 29 16.50 15.50 -1.19
N GLN A 30 16.57 14.74 -0.11
CA GLN A 30 16.94 15.22 1.23
C GLN A 30 18.18 14.45 1.71
N SER A 31 18.98 15.06 2.59
CA SER A 31 20.06 14.32 3.24
C SER A 31 19.46 13.18 4.10
N PRO A 32 20.14 12.03 4.28
CA PRO A 32 19.61 10.93 5.08
C PRO A 32 19.21 11.36 6.50
N SER A 33 20.03 12.18 7.15
CA SER A 33 19.78 12.70 8.50
C SER A 33 18.55 13.60 8.56
N ASP A 34 18.41 14.54 7.61
CA ASP A 34 17.24 15.43 7.57
C ASP A 34 15.96 14.65 7.28
N ARG A 35 16.06 13.64 6.40
CA ARG A 35 14.94 12.76 6.06
C ARG A 35 14.50 11.93 7.27
N GLU A 36 15.45 11.37 8.01
CA GLU A 36 15.18 10.60 9.23
C GLU A 36 14.50 11.47 10.29
N MET A 37 15.04 12.65 10.58
CA MET A 37 14.46 13.61 11.53
C MET A 37 13.05 14.03 11.12
N SER A 38 12.84 14.36 9.84
CA SER A 38 11.53 14.73 9.30
C SER A 38 10.52 13.59 9.43
N ILE A 39 10.93 12.35 9.17
CA ILE A 39 10.07 11.18 9.34
C ILE A 39 9.71 10.99 10.81
N HIS A 40 10.68 11.04 11.73
CA HIS A 40 10.43 10.90 13.16
C HIS A 40 9.45 11.94 13.69
N GLN A 41 9.68 13.21 13.36
CA GLN A 41 8.79 14.31 13.75
C GLN A 41 7.38 14.12 13.18
N THR A 42 7.27 13.70 11.91
CA THR A 42 5.97 13.43 11.27
C THR A 42 5.24 12.28 11.95
N VAL A 43 5.95 11.22 12.36
CA VAL A 43 5.35 10.07 13.06
C VAL A 43 4.84 10.47 14.43
N GLU A 44 5.60 11.26 15.18
CA GLU A 44 5.22 11.76 16.51
C GLU A 44 4.00 12.69 16.43
N GLN A 45 3.99 13.64 15.50
CA GLN A 45 2.92 14.63 15.36
C GLN A 45 1.59 14.05 14.88
N ASN A 46 1.62 12.93 14.14
CA ASN A 46 0.40 12.36 13.56
C ASN A 46 -0.34 11.40 14.49
N GLU A 47 0.15 11.19 15.72
CA GLU A 47 -0.44 10.32 16.74
C GLU A 47 -1.05 9.02 16.18
N TYR A 48 -0.31 8.32 15.33
CA TYR A 48 -0.84 7.18 14.57
C TYR A 48 -1.48 6.08 15.44
N ASN A 49 -1.08 6.02 16.71
CA ASN A 49 -1.55 5.06 17.70
C ASN A 49 -2.78 5.52 18.52
N SER A 50 -3.10 6.83 18.57
CA SER A 50 -4.19 7.36 19.41
C SER A 50 -5.55 7.35 18.72
N SER A 51 -5.58 7.55 17.38
CA SER A 51 -6.82 7.69 16.62
C SER A 51 -7.25 6.40 15.93
N LYS A 52 -8.55 6.06 16.01
CA LYS A 52 -9.16 4.93 15.24
C LYS A 52 -9.25 5.23 13.74
N LEU A 53 -9.29 6.50 13.30
CA LEU A 53 -9.33 6.94 11.88
C LEU A 53 -8.43 8.17 11.63
N LEU A 54 -7.42 8.05 10.76
CA LEU A 54 -6.61 9.22 10.36
C LEU A 54 -7.31 9.92 9.21
N GLN A 55 -7.40 11.25 9.28
CA GLN A 55 -7.92 12.05 8.18
C GLN A 55 -7.00 11.91 6.96
N ALA A 56 -7.59 11.83 5.77
CA ALA A 56 -6.82 11.84 4.53
C ALA A 56 -6.00 13.14 4.43
N PRO A 57 -4.71 13.07 4.05
CA PRO A 57 -3.86 14.25 3.94
C PRO A 57 -4.39 15.18 2.85
N GLU A 58 -4.26 16.49 3.04
CA GLU A 58 -4.63 17.46 2.02
C GLU A 58 -3.50 17.59 0.99
N LEU A 59 -3.72 17.10 -0.22
CA LEU A 59 -2.76 17.21 -1.31
C LEU A 59 -2.90 18.57 -1.98
N VAL A 60 -1.79 19.29 -2.11
CA VAL A 60 -1.75 20.56 -2.84
C VAL A 60 -1.13 20.32 -4.20
N TYR A 61 -1.88 20.56 -5.27
CA TYR A 61 -1.43 20.42 -6.64
C TYR A 61 -1.65 21.73 -7.40
N ARG A 62 -0.70 22.10 -8.28
CA ARG A 62 -0.68 23.28 -9.18
C ARG A 62 -1.67 24.42 -8.86
N ASN A 63 -1.14 25.62 -8.61
CA ASN A 63 -1.90 26.82 -8.21
C ASN A 63 -2.59 26.67 -6.85
N PHE A 64 -1.94 25.98 -5.91
CA PHE A 64 -2.41 25.78 -4.54
C PHE A 64 -3.80 25.12 -4.42
N ARG A 65 -4.24 24.37 -5.43
CA ARG A 65 -5.50 23.64 -5.34
C ARG A 65 -5.34 22.49 -4.36
N LYS A 66 -6.16 22.51 -3.32
CA LYS A 66 -6.23 21.51 -2.27
C LYS A 66 -7.20 20.40 -2.69
N PHE A 67 -6.78 19.15 -2.54
CA PHE A 67 -7.60 17.97 -2.80
C PHE A 67 -7.39 16.95 -1.68
N ARG A 68 -8.48 16.36 -1.18
CA ARG A 68 -8.40 15.24 -0.24
C ARG A 68 -8.54 13.93 -1.01
N PRO A 69 -7.54 13.04 -0.97
CA PRO A 69 -7.64 11.75 -1.61
C PRO A 69 -8.74 10.92 -0.93
N VAL A 70 -9.70 10.48 -1.74
CA VAL A 70 -10.81 9.61 -1.31
C VAL A 70 -10.45 8.13 -1.33
N CYS A 71 -9.29 7.76 -1.89
CA CYS A 71 -8.82 6.38 -1.99
C CYS A 71 -7.28 6.27 -1.90
N GLY A 72 -6.77 5.15 -1.40
CA GLY A 72 -5.33 4.81 -1.39
C GLY A 72 -4.69 4.77 0.01
N GLN A 73 -3.44 4.30 0.09
CA GLN A 73 -2.67 4.15 1.34
C GLN A 73 -2.01 5.45 1.83
N TRP A 74 -2.59 6.61 1.50
CA TRP A 74 -1.95 7.93 1.67
C TRP A 74 -1.69 8.33 3.12
N ASN A 75 -2.43 7.77 4.08
CA ASN A 75 -2.28 8.10 5.50
C ASN A 75 -1.36 7.13 6.27
N MET A 76 -0.72 6.16 5.58
CA MET A 76 0.22 5.16 6.15
C MET A 76 -0.27 4.38 7.38
N LYS A 77 -1.56 4.49 7.72
CA LYS A 77 -2.10 4.06 9.00
C LYS A 77 -1.99 2.55 9.21
N ASN A 78 -2.25 1.78 8.17
CA ASN A 78 -2.07 0.34 8.16
C ASN A 78 -0.63 -0.09 8.47
N LYS A 79 0.38 0.73 8.11
CA LYS A 79 1.80 0.46 8.40
C LYS A 79 2.16 0.72 9.86
N ALA A 80 1.46 1.64 10.53
CA ALA A 80 1.60 1.91 11.96
C ALA A 80 0.69 1.03 12.83
N GLY A 81 0.10 -0.04 12.27
CA GLY A 81 -0.79 -0.95 13.01
C GLY A 81 -2.22 -0.42 13.20
N GLY A 82 -2.59 0.70 12.60
CA GLY A 82 -3.97 1.17 12.52
C GLY A 82 -4.77 0.52 11.38
N ARG A 83 -5.99 1.00 11.13
CA ARG A 83 -6.90 0.52 10.07
C ARG A 83 -7.40 1.67 9.22
N ASN A 84 -7.44 1.50 7.89
CA ASN A 84 -7.90 2.55 6.98
C ASN A 84 -9.43 2.55 6.82
N THR A 85 -10.01 1.37 6.64
CA THR A 85 -11.43 1.17 6.38
C THR A 85 -11.90 -0.12 7.05
N GLU A 86 -13.18 -0.18 7.41
CA GLU A 86 -13.87 -1.38 7.90
C GLU A 86 -15.24 -1.49 7.22
N PHE A 87 -15.81 -2.69 7.14
CA PHE A 87 -17.17 -2.86 6.62
C PHE A 87 -18.18 -2.20 7.57
N ALA A 88 -19.03 -1.32 7.04
CA ALA A 88 -20.04 -0.59 7.82
C ALA A 88 -21.03 -1.56 8.52
N VAL A 89 -21.48 -2.58 7.79
CA VAL A 89 -22.28 -3.69 8.35
C VAL A 89 -21.65 -5.01 7.95
N ARG A 90 -20.91 -5.61 8.87
CA ARG A 90 -20.05 -6.76 8.58
C ARG A 90 -20.83 -8.05 8.28
N LEU A 91 -21.90 -8.28 9.03
CA LEU A 91 -22.77 -9.45 8.87
C LEU A 91 -23.47 -9.47 7.50
N GLU A 92 -23.73 -8.31 6.92
CA GLU A 92 -24.30 -8.21 5.57
C GLU A 92 -23.21 -8.26 4.49
N SER A 93 -22.07 -7.61 4.73
CA SER A 93 -20.98 -7.52 3.74
C SER A 93 -20.21 -8.84 3.59
N LEU A 94 -19.97 -9.54 4.70
CA LEU A 94 -19.22 -10.80 4.77
C LEU A 94 -19.85 -11.76 5.81
N PRO A 95 -21.09 -12.24 5.59
CA PRO A 95 -21.84 -13.06 6.55
C PRO A 95 -21.07 -14.31 7.00
N VAL A 96 -20.47 -15.04 6.04
CA VAL A 96 -19.76 -16.29 6.31
C VAL A 96 -18.52 -16.08 7.19
N VAL A 97 -17.79 -14.98 6.94
CA VAL A 97 -16.55 -14.66 7.66
C VAL A 97 -16.84 -14.07 9.04
N SER A 98 -17.96 -13.33 9.16
CA SER A 98 -18.30 -12.57 10.37
C SER A 98 -18.96 -13.40 11.45
N ASN A 99 -19.69 -14.46 11.09
CA ASN A 99 -20.53 -15.24 12.02
C ASN A 99 -19.75 -16.24 12.88
N LYS A 100 -18.54 -16.63 12.48
CA LYS A 100 -17.71 -17.58 13.23
C LYS A 100 -16.23 -17.26 13.01
N PRO A 101 -15.34 -17.60 13.96
CA PRO A 101 -13.90 -17.46 13.79
C PRO A 101 -13.45 -18.00 12.42
N THR A 102 -13.05 -17.10 11.53
CA THR A 102 -12.71 -17.39 10.13
C THR A 102 -11.51 -16.56 9.73
N ILE A 103 -10.53 -17.19 9.11
CA ILE A 103 -9.34 -16.54 8.57
C ILE A 103 -9.34 -16.63 7.04
N ILE A 104 -9.02 -15.51 6.38
CA ILE A 104 -8.88 -15.47 4.92
C ILE A 104 -7.40 -15.55 4.58
N PHE A 105 -7.03 -16.53 3.77
CA PHE A 105 -5.69 -16.63 3.21
C PHE A 105 -5.66 -16.12 1.77
N GLY A 106 -4.62 -15.35 1.44
CA GLY A 106 -4.22 -15.06 0.07
C GLY A 106 -2.84 -15.63 -0.18
N ALA A 107 -2.62 -16.27 -1.31
CA ALA A 107 -1.33 -16.88 -1.63
C ALA A 107 -0.96 -16.55 -3.07
N GLY A 108 0.34 -16.36 -3.32
CA GLY A 108 0.84 -16.08 -4.66
C GLY A 108 2.33 -16.30 -4.77
N VAL A 109 2.75 -16.72 -5.97
CA VAL A 109 4.14 -16.88 -6.36
C VAL A 109 4.47 -15.85 -7.45
N THR A 110 5.64 -15.23 -7.33
CA THR A 110 6.20 -14.35 -8.37
C THR A 110 7.48 -14.98 -8.90
N HIS A 111 7.54 -15.18 -10.22
CA HIS A 111 8.73 -15.69 -10.91
C HIS A 111 9.64 -14.54 -11.37
N PRO A 112 10.94 -14.81 -11.52
CA PRO A 112 11.85 -13.87 -12.15
C PRO A 112 11.53 -13.68 -13.64
N GLY A 113 12.15 -12.67 -14.25
CA GLY A 113 11.92 -12.30 -15.65
C GLY A 113 12.13 -13.46 -16.62
N ALA A 114 11.52 -13.43 -17.81
CA ALA A 114 11.53 -14.57 -18.74
C ALA A 114 12.92 -15.06 -19.17
N LEU A 115 13.92 -14.18 -19.19
CA LEU A 115 15.31 -14.50 -19.54
C LEU A 115 16.19 -14.85 -18.34
N ASP A 116 15.64 -14.80 -17.14
CA ASP A 116 16.32 -15.21 -15.92
C ASP A 116 16.07 -16.70 -15.72
N ASP A 117 17.14 -17.46 -15.57
CA ASP A 117 17.20 -18.92 -15.45
C ASP A 117 17.67 -19.40 -14.08
N SER A 118 18.00 -18.49 -13.16
CA SER A 118 18.70 -18.81 -11.92
C SER A 118 18.07 -18.20 -10.67
N SER A 119 17.45 -17.02 -10.78
CA SER A 119 16.82 -16.37 -9.63
C SER A 119 15.69 -17.22 -9.05
N PRO A 120 15.51 -17.23 -7.72
CA PRO A 120 14.46 -17.99 -7.09
C PRO A 120 13.07 -17.42 -7.43
N SER A 121 12.04 -18.26 -7.36
CA SER A 121 10.67 -17.75 -7.26
C SER A 121 10.42 -17.27 -5.84
N ILE A 122 9.59 -16.24 -5.68
CA ILE A 122 9.20 -15.73 -4.37
C ILE A 122 7.77 -16.15 -4.09
N ALA A 123 7.58 -17.02 -3.11
CA ALA A 123 6.27 -17.40 -2.60
C ALA A 123 5.85 -16.48 -1.46
N SER A 124 4.56 -16.13 -1.42
CA SER A 124 3.98 -15.29 -0.38
C SER A 124 2.63 -15.83 0.06
N VAL A 125 2.38 -15.80 1.37
CA VAL A 125 1.09 -16.12 1.97
C VAL A 125 0.73 -15.00 2.93
N VAL A 126 -0.51 -14.52 2.84
CA VAL A 126 -1.09 -13.52 3.75
C VAL A 126 -2.30 -14.10 4.46
N ALA A 127 -2.54 -13.69 5.70
CA ALA A 127 -3.64 -14.18 6.52
C ALA A 127 -4.33 -13.02 7.26
N SER A 128 -5.66 -12.96 7.21
CA SER A 128 -6.44 -11.86 7.79
C SER A 128 -6.56 -11.91 9.31
N ASP A 129 -6.81 -10.77 9.94
CA ASP A 129 -7.38 -10.72 11.29
C ASP A 129 -8.88 -11.07 11.27
N TRP A 130 -9.38 -11.61 12.39
CA TRP A 130 -10.81 -11.83 12.63
C TRP A 130 -11.26 -10.98 13.83
N PRO A 131 -12.49 -10.46 13.85
CA PRO A 131 -13.53 -10.58 12.82
C PRO A 131 -13.46 -9.49 11.74
N LEU A 132 -12.55 -8.53 11.86
CA LEU A 132 -12.61 -7.30 11.08
C LEU A 132 -12.14 -7.45 9.63
N VAL A 133 -11.21 -8.36 9.35
CA VAL A 133 -10.65 -8.57 8.01
C VAL A 133 -10.02 -7.28 7.45
N THR A 134 -9.31 -6.57 8.32
CA THR A 134 -8.70 -5.25 8.04
C THR A 134 -7.18 -5.26 8.06
N LYS A 135 -6.59 -6.26 8.73
CA LYS A 135 -5.14 -6.44 8.82
C LYS A 135 -4.79 -7.80 8.26
N TYR A 136 -3.64 -7.87 7.62
CA TYR A 136 -3.12 -9.10 7.04
C TYR A 136 -1.66 -9.25 7.45
N ASN A 137 -1.35 -10.37 8.11
CA ASN A 137 0.02 -10.75 8.38
C ASN A 137 0.54 -11.55 7.19
N SER A 138 1.82 -11.40 6.86
CA SER A 138 2.42 -12.05 5.70
C SER A 138 3.64 -12.87 6.07
N VAL A 139 3.85 -13.96 5.33
CA VAL A 139 5.09 -14.73 5.28
C VAL A 139 5.53 -14.80 3.82
N VAL A 140 6.83 -14.62 3.60
CA VAL A 140 7.43 -14.64 2.27
C VAL A 140 8.66 -15.54 2.30
N ARG A 141 8.85 -16.34 1.25
CA ARG A 141 9.99 -17.25 1.15
C ARG A 141 10.49 -17.34 -0.29
N ALA A 142 11.81 -17.37 -0.44
CA ALA A 142 12.44 -17.76 -1.69
C ALA A 142 12.36 -19.30 -1.85
N GLN A 143 12.01 -19.76 -3.04
CA GLN A 143 11.98 -21.17 -3.41
C GLN A 143 12.68 -21.40 -4.75
N GLY A 144 12.70 -22.65 -5.22
CA GLY A 144 13.39 -23.02 -6.46
C GLY A 144 13.00 -22.15 -7.67
N HIS A 145 13.89 -22.11 -8.66
CA HIS A 145 13.65 -21.38 -9.91
C HIS A 145 12.36 -21.88 -10.58
N ARG A 146 11.46 -20.95 -10.92
CA ARG A 146 10.15 -21.20 -11.56
C ARG A 146 9.30 -22.32 -10.91
N VAL A 147 9.38 -22.46 -9.59
CA VAL A 147 8.49 -23.38 -8.84
C VAL A 147 7.22 -22.63 -8.50
N GLU A 148 6.06 -23.14 -8.92
CA GLU A 148 4.74 -22.57 -8.60
C GLU A 148 4.17 -23.10 -7.28
N LEU A 149 4.50 -24.35 -6.93
CA LEU A 149 4.05 -24.94 -5.67
C LEU A 149 4.69 -24.21 -4.49
N ILE A 150 3.89 -23.63 -3.60
CA ILE A 150 4.38 -22.98 -2.38
C ILE A 150 4.97 -24.03 -1.45
N ARG A 151 6.27 -23.90 -1.16
CA ARG A 151 6.96 -24.76 -0.20
C ARG A 151 7.12 -24.01 1.11
N VAL A 152 6.34 -24.43 2.10
CA VAL A 152 6.36 -23.86 3.46
C VAL A 152 7.63 -24.27 4.18
#